data_AF-A0A8X6VW29-F1
#
_entry.id   AF-A0A8X6VW29-F1
#
_cell.length_a   1.000
_cell.length_b   1.000
_cell.length_c   1.000
_cell.angle_alpha   90.00
_cell.angle_beta   90.00
_cell.angle_gamma   90.00
#
_symmetry.space_group_name_H-M   'P 1'
#
loop_
_entity.id
_entity.type
_entity.pdbx_description
1 polymer ?
#
loop_
_entity_poly.entity_id
_entity_poly.type
_entity_poly.pdbx_seq_one_letter_code
_entity_poly.pdbx_strand_id
1 'polypeptide(L)'
;MLANRNDVVEKLNVTIQKQLPRQEYAYKSIDCILNDDEAVQYPIEFLNSIQTPDLQAHNLILKVGAAIILTRNIDVPRLCNGTR
;
A
#
# COMPACT_ATOMS: atom_id res chain seq x y z
N MET A 1 -5.79 10.05 10.86
CA MET A 1 -6.28 9.41 12.10
C MET A 1 -5.09 8.95 12.90
N LEU A 2 -5.18 9.00 14.22
CA LEU A 2 -4.17 8.46 15.12
C LEU A 2 -4.81 7.32 15.90
N ALA A 3 -4.14 6.18 15.95
CA ALA A 3 -4.49 5.08 16.83
C ALA A 3 -3.21 4.48 17.42
N ASN A 4 -3.35 3.74 18.51
CA ASN A 4 -2.23 3.10 19.20
C ASN A 4 -1.62 1.92 18.43
N ARG A 5 -2.31 1.38 17.41
CA ARG A 5 -1.84 0.26 16.59
C ARG A 5 -2.20 0.46 15.12
N ASN A 6 -1.29 0.04 14.24
CA ASN A 6 -1.46 0.18 12.79
C ASN A 6 -2.63 -0.65 12.24
N ASP A 7 -2.94 -1.81 12.82
CA ASP A 7 -4.07 -2.64 12.40
C ASP A 7 -5.42 -1.94 12.64
N VAL A 8 -5.51 -1.11 13.68
CA VAL A 8 -6.69 -0.28 13.97
C VAL A 8 -6.79 0.87 12.97
N VAL A 9 -5.67 1.53 12.66
CA VAL A 9 -5.62 2.59 11.62
C VAL A 9 -6.06 2.04 10.26
N GLU A 10 -5.56 0.87 9.88
CA GLU A 10 -5.88 0.21 8.61
C GLU A 10 -7.39 -0.07 8.50
N LYS A 11 -7.99 -0.68 9.53
CA LYS A 11 -9.43 -0.97 9.58
C LYS A 11 -10.27 0.31 9.46
N LEU A 12 -9.86 1.39 10.13
CA LEU A 12 -10.55 2.67 10.04
C LEU A 12 -10.42 3.29 8.64
N ASN A 13 -9.22 3.27 8.04
CA ASN A 13 -8.99 3.75 6.69
C ASN A 13 -9.88 3.02 5.68
N VAL A 14 -9.94 1.69 5.75
CA VAL A 14 -10.82 0.86 4.91
C VAL A 14 -12.30 1.22 5.13
N THR A 15 -12.72 1.42 6.38
CA THR A 15 -14.11 1.76 6.70
C THR A 15 -14.51 3.11 6.12
N ILE A 16 -13.67 4.14 6.26
CA ILE A 16 -13.92 5.47 5.71
C ILE A 16 -13.91 5.44 4.18
N GLN A 17 -12.96 4.70 3.58
CA GLN A 17 -12.90 4.56 2.13
C GLN A 17 -14.16 3.88 1.58
N LYS A 18 -14.69 2.85 2.26
CA LYS A 18 -15.95 2.19 1.86
C LYS A 18 -17.15 3.13 1.86
N GLN A 19 -17.17 4.15 2.72
CA GLN A 19 -18.25 5.16 2.75
C GLN A 19 -18.23 6.13 1.57
N LEU A 20 -17.09 6.26 0.86
CA LEU A 20 -17.04 7.09 -0.34
C LEU A 20 -17.89 6.45 -1.46
N PRO A 21 -18.83 7.20 -2.06
CA PRO A 21 -19.77 6.67 -3.05
C PRO A 21 -19.12 6.43 -4.44
N ARG A 22 -17.83 6.73 -4.58
CA ARG A 22 -17.11 6.63 -5.86
C ARG A 22 -16.53 5.24 -6.08
N GLN A 23 -16.28 4.92 -7.34
CA GLN A 23 -15.70 3.65 -7.78
C GLN A 23 -14.31 3.41 -7.19
N GLU A 24 -14.05 2.15 -6.84
CA GLU A 24 -12.76 1.64 -6.39
C GLU A 24 -11.87 1.31 -7.59
N TYR A 25 -10.59 1.66 -7.47
CA TYR A 25 -9.52 1.30 -8.38
C TYR A 25 -8.50 0.50 -7.62
N ALA A 26 -8.22 -0.72 -8.10
CA ALA A 26 -7.21 -1.60 -7.53
C ALA A 26 -5.92 -1.49 -8.34
N TYR A 27 -4.82 -1.18 -7.66
CA TYR A 27 -3.48 -1.13 -8.21
C TYR A 27 -2.67 -2.25 -7.57
N LYS A 28 -2.24 -3.22 -8.38
CA LYS A 28 -1.45 -4.35 -7.90
C LYS A 28 0.04 -4.09 -8.13
N SER A 29 0.87 -4.41 -7.14
CA SER A 29 2.32 -4.43 -7.32
C SER A 29 2.71 -5.56 -8.27
N ILE A 30 3.87 -5.40 -8.91
CA ILE A 30 4.52 -6.44 -9.70
C ILE A 30 5.83 -6.71 -8.99
N ASP A 31 5.82 -7.74 -8.14
CA ASP A 31 6.98 -8.15 -7.35
C ASP A 31 7.64 -9.35 -8.03
N CYS A 32 8.96 -9.29 -8.19
CA CYS A 32 9.75 -10.38 -8.73
C CYS A 32 11.08 -10.51 -7.99
N ILE A 33 11.60 -11.73 -7.98
CA ILE A 33 12.95 -12.00 -7.49
C ILE A 33 13.86 -12.04 -8.72
N LEU A 34 14.97 -11.32 -8.64
CA LEU A 34 15.93 -11.21 -9.74
C LEU A 34 16.89 -12.41 -9.82
N ASN A 35 17.00 -13.17 -8.73
CA ASN A 35 17.84 -14.35 -8.63
C ASN A 35 16.99 -15.62 -8.87
N ASP A 36 17.27 -16.33 -9.96
CA ASP A 36 16.50 -17.52 -10.38
C ASP A 36 16.57 -18.67 -9.34
N ASP A 37 17.70 -18.81 -8.64
CA ASP A 37 17.86 -19.84 -7.61
C ASP A 37 16.95 -19.57 -6.39
N GLU A 38 16.73 -18.30 -6.06
CA GLU A 38 15.84 -17.85 -4.97
C GLU A 38 14.37 -17.77 -5.41
N ALA A 39 14.11 -17.59 -6.70
CA ALA A 39 12.75 -17.52 -7.25
C ALA A 39 11.97 -18.82 -7.03
N VAL A 40 12.65 -19.97 -6.98
CA VAL A 40 12.06 -21.27 -6.63
C VAL A 40 11.69 -21.34 -5.14
N GLN A 41 12.45 -20.65 -4.28
CA GLN A 41 12.26 -20.66 -2.84
C GLN A 41 11.12 -19.73 -2.37
N TYR A 42 10.84 -18.68 -3.12
CA TYR A 42 9.88 -17.64 -2.76
C TYR A 42 8.88 -17.45 -3.91
N PRO A 43 7.79 -18.24 -3.93
CA PRO A 43 6.79 -18.16 -4.98
C PRO A 43 6.04 -16.83 -4.95
N ILE A 44 5.43 -16.44 -6.06
CA ILE A 44 4.75 -15.15 -6.19
C ILE A 44 3.61 -14.97 -5.19
N GLU A 45 2.94 -16.05 -4.78
CA GLU A 45 1.92 -16.04 -3.73
C GLU A 45 2.49 -15.62 -2.38
N PHE A 46 3.72 -16.05 -2.09
CA PHE A 46 4.43 -15.62 -0.88
C PHE A 46 4.72 -14.12 -0.98
N LEU A 47 5.26 -13.64 -2.09
CA LEU A 47 5.55 -12.21 -2.32
C LEU A 47 4.28 -11.35 -2.16
N ASN A 48 3.18 -11.77 -2.77
CA ASN A 48 1.89 -11.08 -2.69
C ASN A 48 1.29 -11.08 -1.28
N SER A 49 1.75 -11.97 -0.40
CA SER A 49 1.31 -12.04 1.00
C SER A 49 2.13 -11.16 1.95
N ILE A 50 3.27 -10.62 1.52
CA ILE A 50 4.14 -9.81 2.36
C ILE A 50 3.44 -8.50 2.74
N GLN A 51 3.29 -8.30 4.03
CA GLN A 51 2.77 -7.06 4.61
C GLN A 51 3.75 -6.57 5.67
N THR A 52 4.59 -5.60 5.31
CA THR A 52 5.50 -4.93 6.25
C THR A 52 5.25 -3.42 6.20
N PRO A 53 5.50 -2.67 7.29
CA PRO A 53 5.34 -1.21 7.26
C PRO A 53 6.18 -0.51 6.20
N ASP A 54 7.32 -1.13 5.85
CA ASP A 54 8.30 -0.62 4.90
C ASP A 54 7.95 -0.96 3.45
N LEU A 55 7.08 -1.95 3.22
CA LEU A 55 6.65 -2.38 1.90
C LEU A 55 5.19 -2.00 1.66
N GLN A 56 4.91 -1.39 0.52
CA GLN A 56 3.52 -1.12 0.13
C GLN A 56 2.77 -2.44 -0.06
N ALA A 57 1.51 -2.49 0.37
CA ALA A 57 0.69 -3.68 0.18
C ALA A 57 0.61 -4.05 -1.30
N HIS A 58 0.64 -5.35 -1.59
CA HIS A 58 0.54 -5.86 -2.96
C HIS A 58 -0.69 -5.33 -3.70
N ASN A 59 -1.80 -5.09 -2.99
CA ASN A 59 -3.02 -4.54 -3.58
C ASN A 59 -3.39 -3.22 -2.91
N LEU A 60 -3.21 -2.11 -3.62
CA LEU A 60 -3.61 -0.78 -3.20
C LEU A 60 -4.97 -0.42 -3.79
N ILE A 61 -5.98 -0.28 -2.94
CA ILE A 61 -7.33 0.11 -3.32
C ILE A 61 -7.50 1.61 -3.08
N LEU A 62 -7.91 2.35 -4.12
CA LEU A 62 -8.13 3.80 -4.06
C LEU A 62 -9.51 4.19 -4.60
N LYS A 63 -10.03 5.30 -4.08
CA LYS A 63 -11.23 5.96 -4.60
C LYS A 63 -10.94 7.42 -4.83
N VAL A 64 -11.58 8.00 -5.85
CA VAL A 64 -11.51 9.44 -6.08
C VAL A 64 -12.02 10.18 -4.84
N GLY A 65 -11.24 11.15 -4.34
CA GLY A 65 -11.53 11.91 -3.12
C GLY A 65 -11.13 11.23 -1.81
N ALA A 66 -10.51 10.05 -1.84
CA ALA A 66 -9.81 9.52 -0.68
C ALA A 66 -8.53 10.34 -0.42
N ALA A 67 -8.25 10.64 0.84
CA ALA A 67 -6.97 11.25 1.22
C ALA A 67 -5.86 10.19 1.17
N ILE A 68 -4.72 10.53 0.59
CA ILE A 68 -3.53 9.67 0.51
C ILE A 68 -2.35 10.33 1.21
N ILE A 69 -1.35 9.55 1.58
CA ILE A 69 -0.07 10.04 2.11
C ILE A 69 1.04 9.37 1.29
N LEU A 70 2.02 10.15 0.82
CA LEU A 70 3.21 9.58 0.19
C LEU A 70 4.08 8.90 1.25
N THR A 71 4.44 7.64 1.00
CA THR A 71 5.36 6.89 1.88
C THR A 71 6.81 6.91 1.39
N ARG A 72 7.07 7.50 0.22
CA ARG A 72 8.39 7.60 -0.41
C ARG A 72 8.58 8.98 -1.03
N ASN A 73 9.84 9.39 -1.18
CA ASN A 73 10.19 10.61 -1.89
C ASN A 73 10.07 10.40 -3.40
N ILE A 74 9.35 11.29 -4.08
CA ILE A 74 9.19 11.29 -5.54
C ILE A 74 9.98 12.45 -6.14
N ASP A 75 9.81 13.64 -5.57
CA ASP A 75 10.43 14.87 -6.08
C ASP A 75 10.71 15.83 -4.92
N VAL A 76 11.94 15.79 -4.39
CA VAL A 76 12.32 16.60 -3.22
C VAL A 76 12.59 18.05 -3.68
N PRO A 77 12.04 19.08 -3.00
CA PRO A 77 11.36 19.04 -1.70
C PRO A 77 9.83 19.03 -1.75
N ARG A 78 9.22 18.94 -2.93
CA ARG A 78 7.77 19.15 -3.11
C ARG A 78 6.91 17.93 -2.82
N LEU A 79 7.37 16.75 -3.20
CA LEU A 79 6.68 15.46 -3.09
C LEU A 79 7.59 14.50 -2.32
N CYS A 80 7.52 14.61 -0.99
CA CYS A 80 8.32 13.82 -0.06
C CYS A 80 7.43 12.92 0.81
N ASN A 81 8.07 12.03 1.57
CA ASN A 81 7.37 11.22 2.55
C ASN A 81 6.56 12.12 3.51
N GLY A 82 5.27 11.81 3.68
CA GLY A 82 4.34 12.58 4.49
C GLY A 82 3.50 13.61 3.73
N THR A 83 3.79 13.91 2.45
CA THR A 83 2.92 14.76 1.63
C THR A 83 1.52 14.14 1.49
N ARG A 84 0.48 14.97 1.57
CA ARG A 84 -0.95 14.61 1.53
C ARG A 84 -1.68 15.23 0.36
#